data_AF-A0A9D2W5E6-F1
#
_entry.id   AF-A0A9D2W5E6-F1
#
_cell.length_a   1.000
_cell.length_b   1.000
_cell.length_c   1.000
_cell.angle_alpha   90.00
_cell.angle_beta   90.00
_cell.angle_gamma   90.00
#
_symmetry.space_group_name_H-M   'P 1'
#
loop_
_entity.id
_entity.type
_entity.pdbx_description
1 polymer ?
#
loop_
_entity_poly.entity_id
_entity_poly.type
_entity_poly.pdbx_seq_one_letter_code
_entity_poly.pdbx_strand_id
1 'polypeptide(L)'
;MKKVFYLCCLMFLSIKGIAQYTEDPNFDAVINDNFDVSPRYWDNSYSDSEYIWKAYFAATGITHGNSEHQVYQRSHAVFDTINDMMLLVADYVSDTDLGCDDVEVPTGIYCNISNNYSIRYFSGAIESIQKSFLYEYFEIRCKLPVHRGAFPAFWLWGGNNTTDPHYEEIDIFEYSWNITKPGYNHYSHGLGDTRCITAGMYYNTNGSYNNNSSIARILTRVSNNKPSMNQWNTFGCLWMPDKVIWYLNGEEFNSYYVRDSIPHHPLYLMANYAIDNFIMTIDENHDTTFYIYNDIMYIDYIKAYEPIWDCDNCVFIENQYQLDNYEHGIKRSVTISNNDSIPLLIDASDKKSIMASEYVLIEGPFHVNSRANFSIMIHNCSENNIQSSTN
;
A
#
# COMPACT_ATOMS: atom_id res chain seq x y z
N MET A 1 25.23 49.64 27.39
CA MET A 1 24.98 48.83 26.17
C MET A 1 25.30 47.37 26.47
N LYS A 2 24.30 46.57 26.83
CA LYS A 2 24.44 45.10 26.95
C LYS A 2 23.84 44.50 25.67
N LYS A 3 24.68 43.86 24.86
CA LYS A 3 24.27 43.14 23.65
C LYS A 3 23.60 41.84 24.09
N VAL A 4 22.30 41.71 23.82
CA VAL A 4 21.55 40.46 23.94
C VAL A 4 21.78 39.69 22.64
N PHE A 5 22.37 38.50 22.74
CA PHE A 5 22.44 37.55 21.63
C PHE A 5 21.13 36.76 21.60
N TYR A 6 20.35 36.92 20.53
CA TYR A 6 19.30 35.96 20.20
C TYR A 6 19.96 34.75 19.55
N LEU A 7 19.94 33.62 20.24
CA LEU A 7 20.30 32.33 19.70
C LEU A 7 19.03 31.75 19.06
N CYS A 8 18.92 31.83 17.72
CA CYS A 8 17.95 31.04 16.98
C CYS A 8 18.35 29.56 17.08
N CYS A 9 17.79 28.86 18.05
CA CYS A 9 17.78 27.40 18.06
C CYS A 9 16.76 26.93 17.02
N LEU A 10 17.22 26.68 15.80
CA LEU A 10 16.57 25.72 14.90
C LEU A 10 16.76 24.32 15.51
N MET A 11 15.91 23.97 16.48
CA MET A 11 15.75 22.59 16.91
C MET A 11 14.99 21.86 15.80
N PHE A 12 15.71 21.13 14.95
CA PHE A 12 15.11 20.03 14.22
C PHE A 12 14.82 18.90 15.22
N LEU A 13 13.70 19.01 15.94
CA LEU A 13 13.11 17.85 16.60
C LEU A 13 12.49 16.98 15.50
N SER A 14 13.25 15.99 15.03
CA SER A 14 12.68 14.87 14.28
C SER A 14 11.94 13.97 15.27
N ILE A 15 10.75 14.37 15.70
CA ILE A 15 9.78 13.43 16.25
C ILE A 15 9.32 12.61 15.05
N LYS A 16 9.84 11.40 14.87
CA LYS A 16 9.25 10.44 13.94
C LYS A 16 7.89 10.07 14.53
N GLY A 17 6.86 10.81 14.12
CA GLY A 17 5.48 10.47 14.46
C GLY A 17 5.13 9.13 13.82
N ILE A 18 4.40 8.31 14.57
CA ILE A 18 3.67 7.19 13.99
C ILE A 18 2.60 7.84 13.11
N ALA A 19 2.68 7.65 11.80
CA ALA A 19 1.64 8.10 10.90
C ALA A 19 0.48 7.11 10.99
N GLN A 20 -0.63 7.56 11.53
CA GLN A 20 -1.88 6.82 11.53
C GLN A 20 -2.91 7.64 10.77
N TYR A 21 -2.81 7.63 9.44
CA TYR A 21 -3.73 8.33 8.55
C TYR A 21 -5.17 7.82 8.68
N THR A 22 -5.35 6.61 9.22
CA THR A 22 -6.67 6.02 9.48
C THR A 22 -7.53 6.79 10.50
N GLU A 23 -6.91 7.70 11.28
CA GLU A 23 -7.59 8.62 12.20
C GLU A 23 -7.31 10.10 11.87
N ASP A 24 -6.65 10.41 10.75
CA ASP A 24 -6.35 11.79 10.37
C ASP A 24 -7.59 12.44 9.73
N PRO A 25 -8.15 13.49 10.34
CA PRO A 25 -9.38 14.12 9.85
C PRO A 25 -9.20 14.92 8.56
N ASN A 26 -7.99 15.02 8.00
CA ASN A 26 -7.75 15.58 6.67
C ASN A 26 -8.03 14.56 5.55
N PHE A 27 -8.47 13.35 5.87
CA PHE A 27 -8.81 12.30 4.92
C PHE A 27 -10.20 11.70 5.18
N ASP A 28 -10.90 11.36 4.10
CA ASP A 28 -12.16 10.64 4.11
C ASP A 28 -11.96 9.18 3.68
N ALA A 29 -12.68 8.25 4.30
CA ALA A 29 -12.57 6.84 3.96
C ALA A 29 -13.31 6.53 2.65
N VAL A 30 -12.59 5.94 1.68
CA VAL A 30 -13.18 5.42 0.42
C VAL A 30 -13.34 3.91 0.46
N ILE A 31 -12.47 3.19 1.18
CA ILE A 31 -12.67 1.81 1.61
C ILE A 31 -12.48 1.76 3.12
N ASN A 32 -13.42 1.15 3.83
CA ASN A 32 -13.28 0.79 5.24
C ASN A 32 -13.89 -0.59 5.46
N ASP A 33 -13.14 -1.63 5.11
CA ASP A 33 -13.62 -3.01 5.09
C ASP A 33 -12.92 -3.85 6.15
N ASN A 34 -13.64 -4.15 7.23
CA ASN A 34 -13.19 -5.04 8.32
C ASN A 34 -13.62 -6.50 8.10
N PHE A 35 -14.26 -6.82 6.97
CA PHE A 35 -14.77 -8.17 6.69
C PHE A 35 -15.78 -8.73 7.72
N ASP A 36 -16.49 -7.86 8.44
CA ASP A 36 -17.43 -8.16 9.53
C ASP A 36 -18.91 -8.23 9.08
N VAL A 37 -19.19 -8.01 7.80
CA VAL A 37 -20.53 -8.15 7.23
C VAL A 37 -20.89 -9.64 7.09
N SER A 38 -22.08 -10.02 7.55
CA SER A 38 -22.56 -11.41 7.47
C SER A 38 -24.06 -11.50 7.11
N PRO A 39 -24.46 -12.32 6.12
CA PRO A 39 -23.59 -13.18 5.31
C PRO A 39 -22.84 -12.39 4.24
N ARG A 40 -21.57 -12.70 4.04
CA ARG A 40 -20.76 -12.21 2.91
C ARG A 40 -20.31 -13.37 2.04
N TYR A 41 -20.47 -13.22 0.74
CA TYR A 41 -20.26 -14.29 -0.22
C TYR A 41 -19.84 -13.76 -1.59
N TRP A 42 -19.22 -14.62 -2.40
CA TRP A 42 -18.95 -14.36 -3.82
C TRP A 42 -20.15 -14.75 -4.67
N ASP A 43 -20.56 -13.88 -5.58
CA ASP A 43 -21.59 -14.18 -6.56
C ASP A 43 -21.02 -14.94 -7.78
N ASN A 44 -21.87 -15.22 -8.77
CA ASN A 44 -21.46 -15.93 -9.99
C ASN A 44 -20.52 -15.12 -10.89
N SER A 45 -20.42 -13.81 -10.67
CA SER A 45 -19.45 -12.92 -11.32
C SER A 45 -18.13 -12.82 -10.56
N TYR A 46 -17.99 -13.56 -9.46
CA TYR A 46 -16.84 -13.54 -8.55
C TYR A 46 -16.70 -12.22 -7.79
N SER A 47 -17.73 -11.38 -7.80
CA SER A 47 -17.79 -10.16 -6.99
C SER A 47 -18.36 -10.48 -5.62
N ASP A 48 -17.90 -9.80 -4.58
CA ASP A 48 -18.47 -9.98 -3.26
C ASP A 48 -19.83 -9.27 -3.11
N SER A 49 -20.61 -9.66 -2.10
CA SER A 49 -21.94 -9.10 -1.86
C SER A 49 -21.95 -7.61 -1.51
N GLU A 50 -20.83 -7.05 -1.06
CA GLU A 50 -20.67 -5.61 -0.79
C GLU A 50 -20.22 -4.83 -2.04
N TYR A 51 -19.92 -5.53 -3.14
CA TYR A 51 -19.43 -4.95 -4.40
C TYR A 51 -18.17 -4.09 -4.24
N ILE A 52 -17.24 -4.55 -3.41
CA ILE A 52 -15.93 -3.92 -3.20
C ILE A 52 -14.85 -4.71 -3.97
N TRP A 53 -14.91 -6.04 -3.92
CA TRP A 53 -13.83 -6.93 -4.39
C TRP A 53 -14.29 -7.93 -5.44
N LYS A 54 -13.34 -8.37 -6.27
CA LYS A 54 -13.42 -9.57 -7.11
C LYS A 54 -12.41 -10.59 -6.62
N ALA A 55 -12.76 -11.88 -6.65
CA ALA A 55 -11.87 -12.95 -6.23
C ALA A 55 -10.91 -13.47 -7.34
N TYR A 56 -10.47 -12.57 -8.22
CA TYR A 56 -9.52 -12.82 -9.32
C TYR A 56 -8.99 -11.47 -9.83
N PHE A 57 -7.95 -11.48 -10.67
CA PHE A 57 -7.41 -10.26 -11.27
C PHE A 57 -8.04 -10.00 -12.64
N ALA A 58 -8.64 -8.83 -12.87
CA ALA A 58 -9.35 -8.58 -14.12
C ALA A 58 -8.43 -8.63 -15.35
N ALA A 59 -7.18 -8.20 -15.21
CA ALA A 59 -6.26 -8.05 -16.33
C ALA A 59 -5.41 -9.31 -16.63
N THR A 60 -5.17 -10.18 -15.65
CA THR A 60 -4.42 -11.45 -15.84
C THR A 60 -5.26 -12.71 -15.61
N GLY A 61 -6.46 -12.55 -15.06
CA GLY A 61 -7.39 -13.64 -14.78
C GLY A 61 -7.08 -14.36 -13.48
N ILE A 62 -6.87 -15.67 -13.59
CA ILE A 62 -6.66 -16.60 -12.47
C ILE A 62 -5.19 -16.94 -12.25
N THR A 63 -4.28 -16.33 -12.99
CA THR A 63 -2.83 -16.47 -12.82
C THR A 63 -2.18 -15.09 -12.81
N HIS A 64 -1.00 -14.99 -12.22
CA HIS A 64 -0.16 -13.81 -12.26
C HIS A 64 1.30 -14.24 -12.20
N GLY A 65 2.21 -13.44 -12.74
CA GLY A 65 3.65 -13.73 -12.74
C GLY A 65 4.07 -14.92 -13.61
N ASN A 66 5.28 -14.83 -14.16
CA ASN A 66 5.87 -15.96 -14.91
C ASN A 66 6.69 -16.90 -14.00
N SER A 67 6.66 -16.68 -12.68
CA SER A 67 7.49 -17.38 -11.69
C SER A 67 6.65 -17.95 -10.54
N GLU A 68 5.34 -18.00 -10.73
CA GLU A 68 4.35 -18.32 -9.72
C GLU A 68 3.71 -19.69 -10.01
N HIS A 69 3.41 -20.43 -8.95
CA HIS A 69 3.04 -21.86 -9.01
C HIS A 69 1.57 -22.15 -8.67
N GLN A 70 0.76 -21.10 -8.55
CA GLN A 70 -0.64 -21.19 -8.14
C GLN A 70 -1.63 -20.74 -9.21
N VAL A 71 -2.87 -21.20 -9.07
CA VAL A 71 -4.05 -20.61 -9.71
C VAL A 71 -4.92 -19.97 -8.64
N TYR A 72 -5.33 -18.72 -8.86
CA TYR A 72 -6.28 -18.05 -8.00
C TYR A 72 -7.70 -18.61 -8.20
N GLN A 73 -8.35 -18.98 -7.11
CA GLN A 73 -9.70 -19.55 -7.12
C GLN A 73 -10.57 -18.80 -6.11
N ARG A 74 -11.82 -18.48 -6.47
CA ARG A 74 -12.75 -17.78 -5.55
C ARG A 74 -12.96 -18.51 -4.23
N SER A 75 -12.87 -19.85 -4.24
CA SER A 75 -13.02 -20.66 -3.04
C SER A 75 -11.85 -20.52 -2.06
N HIS A 76 -10.77 -19.85 -2.46
CA HIS A 76 -9.55 -19.64 -1.68
C HIS A 76 -9.37 -18.18 -1.24
N ALA A 77 -10.29 -17.29 -1.62
CA ALA A 77 -10.49 -16.01 -0.94
C ALA A 77 -11.73 -16.18 -0.03
N VAL A 78 -11.53 -16.46 1.25
CA VAL A 78 -12.59 -16.92 2.15
C VAL A 78 -12.96 -15.83 3.15
N PHE A 79 -14.25 -15.51 3.24
CA PHE A 79 -14.79 -14.70 4.34
C PHE A 79 -14.95 -15.57 5.59
N ASP A 80 -14.07 -15.38 6.58
CA ASP A 80 -14.18 -16.04 7.88
C ASP A 80 -15.15 -15.27 8.78
N THR A 81 -16.44 -15.61 8.66
CA THR A 81 -17.53 -15.01 9.46
C THR A 81 -17.48 -15.30 10.96
N ILE A 82 -16.55 -16.15 11.43
CA ILE A 82 -16.39 -16.43 12.87
C ILE A 82 -15.45 -15.40 13.50
N ASN A 83 -14.39 -15.03 12.79
CA ASN A 83 -13.36 -14.12 13.28
C ASN A 83 -13.39 -12.76 12.57
N ASP A 84 -14.36 -12.51 11.69
CA ASP A 84 -14.56 -11.28 10.92
C ASP A 84 -13.30 -10.89 10.14
N MET A 85 -12.87 -11.75 9.22
CA MET A 85 -11.64 -11.54 8.45
C MET A 85 -11.68 -12.16 7.06
N MET A 86 -10.80 -11.68 6.17
CA MET A 86 -10.52 -12.30 4.88
C MET A 86 -9.34 -13.27 5.01
N LEU A 87 -9.48 -14.48 4.48
CA LEU A 87 -8.43 -15.47 4.39
C LEU A 87 -8.05 -15.68 2.92
N LEU A 88 -6.79 -15.44 2.57
CA LEU A 88 -6.25 -15.89 1.29
C LEU A 88 -5.51 -17.20 1.56
N VAL A 89 -6.12 -18.31 1.15
CA VAL A 89 -5.68 -19.67 1.46
C VAL A 89 -4.87 -20.21 0.29
N ALA A 90 -3.68 -20.74 0.54
CA ALA A 90 -2.91 -21.47 -0.47
C ALA A 90 -2.83 -22.96 -0.12
N ASP A 91 -3.25 -23.81 -1.05
CA ASP A 91 -3.34 -25.25 -0.87
C ASP A 91 -2.56 -25.97 -1.98
N TYR A 92 -1.78 -26.99 -1.60
CA TYR A 92 -1.21 -27.93 -2.55
C TYR A 92 -2.30 -28.90 -3.02
N VAL A 93 -2.53 -28.98 -4.33
CA VAL A 93 -3.69 -29.73 -4.86
C VAL A 93 -3.35 -30.90 -5.76
N SER A 94 -2.14 -30.97 -6.32
CA SER A 94 -1.76 -32.09 -7.19
C SER A 94 -0.26 -32.29 -7.36
N ASP A 95 0.15 -33.56 -7.47
CA ASP A 95 1.50 -33.97 -7.90
C ASP A 95 1.73 -33.78 -9.41
N THR A 96 0.65 -33.56 -10.18
CA THR A 96 0.69 -33.22 -11.60
C THR A 96 0.27 -31.78 -11.82
N ASP A 97 0.80 -31.17 -12.88
CA ASP A 97 0.47 -29.79 -13.20
C ASP A 97 -1.01 -29.65 -13.58
N LEU A 98 -1.65 -28.61 -13.05
CA LEU A 98 -3.03 -28.26 -13.30
C LEU A 98 -3.20 -27.75 -14.73
N GLY A 99 -4.32 -28.10 -15.37
CA GLY A 99 -4.78 -27.54 -16.63
C GLY A 99 -6.02 -26.67 -16.46
N CYS A 100 -6.45 -26.04 -17.56
CA CYS A 100 -7.67 -25.21 -17.57
C CYS A 100 -8.95 -26.01 -17.30
N ASP A 101 -8.93 -27.34 -17.49
CA ASP A 101 -10.07 -28.22 -17.18
C ASP A 101 -10.18 -28.52 -15.67
N ASP A 102 -9.14 -28.21 -14.88
CA ASP A 102 -9.07 -28.52 -13.45
C ASP A 102 -9.49 -27.34 -12.55
N VAL A 103 -9.84 -26.20 -13.14
CA VAL A 103 -10.00 -24.92 -12.42
C VAL A 103 -11.30 -24.21 -12.77
N GLU A 104 -11.82 -23.42 -11.83
CA GLU A 104 -12.92 -22.50 -12.13
C GLU A 104 -12.37 -21.20 -12.74
N VAL A 105 -12.99 -20.74 -13.84
CA VAL A 105 -12.59 -19.53 -14.57
C VAL A 105 -13.79 -18.57 -14.62
N PRO A 106 -13.63 -17.29 -14.22
CA PRO A 106 -14.68 -16.29 -14.35
C PRO A 106 -15.15 -16.14 -15.81
N THR A 107 -16.44 -15.83 -16.00
CA THR A 107 -17.01 -15.66 -17.34
C THR A 107 -16.30 -14.52 -18.08
N GLY A 108 -15.84 -14.78 -19.31
CA GLY A 108 -15.16 -13.79 -20.14
C GLY A 108 -13.66 -13.66 -19.88
N ILE A 109 -13.11 -14.39 -18.91
CA ILE A 109 -11.67 -14.48 -18.67
C ILE A 109 -11.08 -15.64 -19.46
N TYR A 110 -9.97 -15.39 -20.15
CA TYR A 110 -9.22 -16.43 -20.83
C TYR A 110 -8.33 -17.18 -19.83
N CYS A 111 -8.47 -18.51 -19.76
CA CYS A 111 -7.56 -19.33 -18.96
C CYS A 111 -6.20 -19.43 -19.65
N ASN A 112 -5.17 -18.88 -19.01
CA ASN A 112 -3.78 -18.98 -19.46
C ASN A 112 -2.91 -19.62 -18.38
N ILE A 113 -3.03 -20.94 -18.25
CA ILE A 113 -2.11 -21.75 -17.46
C ILE A 113 -0.99 -22.18 -18.40
N SER A 114 0.15 -21.49 -18.34
CA SER A 114 1.27 -21.74 -19.26
C SER A 114 2.02 -23.02 -18.90
N ASN A 115 2.43 -23.80 -19.89
CA ASN A 115 3.25 -25.01 -19.69
C ASN A 115 4.70 -24.74 -19.24
N ASN A 116 5.07 -23.49 -18.94
CA ASN A 116 6.46 -23.13 -18.65
C ASN A 116 6.85 -23.40 -17.18
N TYR A 117 5.87 -23.52 -16.26
CA TYR A 117 6.09 -23.78 -14.84
C TYR A 117 5.02 -24.71 -14.27
N SER A 118 5.40 -25.50 -13.26
CA SER A 118 4.52 -26.49 -12.63
C SER A 118 3.49 -25.81 -11.74
N ILE A 119 2.27 -25.62 -12.24
CA ILE A 119 1.16 -25.05 -11.47
C ILE A 119 0.49 -26.15 -10.65
N ARG A 120 0.65 -26.14 -9.33
CA ARG A 120 0.24 -27.22 -8.42
C ARG A 120 -0.50 -26.77 -7.18
N TYR A 121 -0.73 -25.46 -7.07
CA TYR A 121 -1.37 -24.83 -5.93
C TYR A 121 -2.66 -24.14 -6.37
N PHE A 122 -3.67 -24.18 -5.51
CA PHE A 122 -4.71 -23.17 -5.53
C PHE A 122 -4.36 -22.08 -4.53
N SER A 123 -4.76 -20.84 -4.83
CA SER A 123 -4.59 -19.73 -3.88
C SER A 123 -5.70 -18.69 -3.95
N GLY A 124 -5.70 -17.76 -3.00
CA GLY A 124 -6.63 -16.62 -2.92
C GLY A 124 -6.02 -15.33 -3.47
N ALA A 125 -6.87 -14.55 -4.15
CA ALA A 125 -6.59 -13.17 -4.54
C ALA A 125 -7.88 -12.35 -4.49
N ILE A 126 -7.74 -11.06 -4.20
CA ILE A 126 -8.79 -10.06 -4.31
C ILE A 126 -8.28 -8.82 -5.06
N GLU A 127 -9.14 -8.24 -5.89
CA GLU A 127 -8.91 -7.00 -6.64
C GLU A 127 -10.13 -6.09 -6.47
N SER A 128 -9.93 -4.79 -6.31
CA SER A 128 -11.04 -3.84 -6.25
C SER A 128 -11.88 -3.88 -7.53
N ILE A 129 -13.21 -3.79 -7.42
CA ILE A 129 -14.09 -3.81 -8.61
C ILE A 129 -13.78 -2.64 -9.55
N GLN A 130 -13.51 -1.47 -8.98
CA GLN A 130 -13.24 -0.23 -9.71
C GLN A 130 -11.73 0.06 -9.76
N LYS A 131 -11.30 0.65 -10.90
CA LYS A 131 -9.99 1.28 -11.09
C LYS A 131 -10.10 2.77 -10.81
N SER A 132 -10.27 3.14 -9.55
CA SER A 132 -10.64 4.50 -9.16
C SER A 132 -9.63 5.20 -8.27
N PHE A 133 -8.66 4.49 -7.70
CA PHE A 133 -7.82 5.07 -6.66
C PHE A 133 -6.72 5.95 -7.24
N LEU A 134 -6.62 7.19 -6.75
CA LEU A 134 -5.65 8.17 -7.21
C LEU A 134 -5.28 9.13 -6.08
N TYR A 135 -4.00 9.13 -5.69
CA TYR A 135 -3.45 10.01 -4.65
C TYR A 135 -4.09 9.83 -3.27
N GLU A 136 -4.10 8.59 -2.79
CA GLU A 136 -4.75 8.19 -1.56
C GLU A 136 -3.76 7.58 -0.55
N TYR A 137 -4.26 7.36 0.66
CA TYR A 137 -3.61 6.49 1.64
C TYR A 137 -4.27 5.12 1.66
N PHE A 138 -3.47 4.05 1.61
CA PHE A 138 -3.92 2.66 1.67
C PHE A 138 -3.32 1.98 2.89
N GLU A 139 -4.09 1.14 3.58
CA GLU A 139 -3.61 0.33 4.69
C GLU A 139 -4.24 -1.05 4.69
N ILE A 140 -3.41 -2.07 4.96
CA ILE A 140 -3.85 -3.43 5.26
C ILE A 140 -3.32 -3.85 6.63
N ARG A 141 -4.14 -4.54 7.41
CA ARG A 141 -3.69 -5.26 8.61
C ARG A 141 -3.74 -6.75 8.37
N CYS A 142 -2.58 -7.40 8.37
CA CYS A 142 -2.49 -8.82 8.01
C CYS A 142 -1.46 -9.59 8.85
N LYS A 143 -1.61 -10.93 8.86
CA LYS A 143 -0.53 -11.88 9.20
C LYS A 143 -0.13 -12.60 7.94
N LEU A 144 1.17 -12.67 7.69
CA LEU A 144 1.70 -13.32 6.51
C LEU A 144 2.09 -14.77 6.79
N PRO A 145 1.90 -15.66 5.81
CA PRO A 145 2.60 -16.94 5.76
C PRO A 145 4.11 -16.68 5.61
N VAL A 146 4.93 -17.36 6.41
CA VAL A 146 6.38 -17.11 6.48
C VAL A 146 7.15 -18.41 6.25
N HIS A 147 7.36 -18.72 4.99
CA HIS A 147 8.13 -19.87 4.55
C HIS A 147 8.80 -19.57 3.21
N ARG A 148 9.71 -20.46 2.79
CA ARG A 148 10.34 -20.40 1.46
C ARG A 148 9.27 -20.63 0.38
N GLY A 149 9.22 -19.76 -0.63
CA GLY A 149 8.20 -19.81 -1.68
C GLY A 149 6.89 -19.09 -1.33
N ALA A 150 6.66 -18.63 -0.10
CA ALA A 150 5.53 -17.73 0.17
C ALA A 150 5.76 -16.42 -0.57
N PHE A 151 4.75 -15.95 -1.29
CA PHE A 151 4.78 -14.67 -2.00
C PHE A 151 3.47 -13.86 -1.83
N PRO A 152 3.03 -13.57 -0.59
CA PRO A 152 1.90 -12.68 -0.36
C PRO A 152 2.25 -11.22 -0.67
N ALA A 153 1.28 -10.48 -1.19
CA ALA A 153 1.45 -9.09 -1.57
C ALA A 153 0.18 -8.24 -1.34
N PHE A 154 0.38 -6.94 -1.15
CA PHE A 154 -0.63 -5.90 -1.19
C PHE A 154 -0.08 -4.75 -2.03
N TRP A 155 -0.80 -4.39 -3.09
CA TRP A 155 -0.23 -3.62 -4.19
C TRP A 155 -1.31 -2.91 -5.01
N LEU A 156 -0.86 -1.96 -5.84
CA LEU A 156 -1.68 -1.20 -6.75
C LEU A 156 -1.19 -1.42 -8.18
N TRP A 157 -2.10 -1.54 -9.14
CA TRP A 157 -1.72 -1.76 -10.54
C TRP A 157 -2.63 -1.06 -11.54
N GLY A 158 -2.03 -0.55 -12.62
CA GLY A 158 -2.73 0.08 -13.73
C GLY A 158 -3.50 -0.90 -14.62
N GLY A 159 -3.24 -2.21 -14.50
CA GLY A 159 -3.83 -3.21 -15.38
C GLY A 159 -3.30 -3.17 -16.82
N ASN A 160 -3.80 -4.08 -17.64
CA ASN A 160 -3.43 -4.15 -19.06
C ASN A 160 -4.31 -3.22 -19.89
N ASN A 161 -3.90 -1.96 -20.08
CA ASN A 161 -4.54 -1.09 -21.06
C ASN A 161 -3.71 -1.05 -22.34
N THR A 162 -4.30 -1.45 -23.47
CA THR A 162 -3.64 -1.40 -24.78
C THR A 162 -3.48 0.02 -25.32
N THR A 163 -4.18 1.00 -24.74
CA THR A 163 -4.11 2.41 -25.13
C THR A 163 -3.24 3.27 -24.21
N ASP A 164 -2.74 2.71 -23.11
CA ASP A 164 -1.91 3.41 -22.13
C ASP A 164 -0.59 2.62 -21.94
N PRO A 165 0.56 3.12 -22.44
CA PRO A 165 1.83 2.38 -22.49
C PRO A 165 2.54 2.27 -21.12
N HIS A 166 1.91 2.70 -20.04
CA HIS A 166 2.49 2.80 -18.72
C HIS A 166 2.20 1.51 -17.92
N TYR A 167 3.18 0.60 -17.83
CA TYR A 167 3.20 -0.39 -16.75
C TYR A 167 3.54 0.37 -15.47
N GLU A 168 2.51 0.65 -14.68
CA GLU A 168 2.60 1.39 -13.44
C GLU A 168 2.01 0.55 -12.30
N GLU A 169 2.84 0.36 -11.28
CA GLU A 169 2.59 -0.48 -10.13
C GLU A 169 3.22 0.16 -8.88
N ILE A 170 2.53 0.04 -7.76
CA ILE A 170 3.02 0.40 -6.44
C ILE A 170 2.84 -0.80 -5.51
N ASP A 171 3.94 -1.43 -5.11
CA ASP A 171 3.94 -2.47 -4.11
C ASP A 171 3.94 -1.82 -2.73
N ILE A 172 2.81 -1.94 -2.03
CA ILE A 172 2.74 -1.52 -0.62
C ILE A 172 3.58 -2.49 0.20
N PHE A 173 3.43 -3.79 -0.06
CA PHE A 173 4.43 -4.80 0.26
C PHE A 173 4.35 -6.01 -0.67
N GLU A 174 5.49 -6.67 -0.86
CA GLU A 174 5.60 -8.07 -1.28
C GLU A 174 6.50 -8.78 -0.27
N TYR A 175 6.13 -9.99 0.17
CA TYR A 175 7.02 -10.83 0.97
C TYR A 175 7.66 -11.87 0.08
N SER A 176 8.99 -11.93 0.00
CA SER A 176 9.68 -12.96 -0.78
C SER A 176 10.86 -13.58 -0.03
N TRP A 177 11.30 -14.72 -0.53
CA TRP A 177 12.52 -15.38 -0.08
C TRP A 177 13.68 -15.03 -1.01
N ASN A 178 14.88 -14.81 -0.45
CA ASN A 178 16.09 -14.68 -1.23
C ASN A 178 17.06 -15.81 -0.87
N ILE A 179 17.55 -16.52 -1.87
CA ILE A 179 18.62 -17.52 -1.69
C ILE A 179 19.86 -17.02 -2.42
N THR A 180 20.83 -16.51 -1.68
CA THR A 180 22.19 -16.38 -2.21
C THR A 180 22.85 -17.76 -2.22
N LYS A 181 22.58 -18.58 -3.25
CA LYS A 181 23.36 -19.81 -3.50
C LYS A 181 24.50 -19.48 -4.47
N PRO A 182 25.78 -19.73 -4.13
CA PRO A 182 26.88 -19.57 -5.09
C PRO A 182 26.64 -20.45 -6.33
N GLY A 183 26.51 -19.83 -7.50
CA GLY A 183 26.36 -20.54 -8.79
C GLY A 183 24.94 -20.68 -9.34
N TYR A 184 23.89 -20.23 -8.63
CA TYR A 184 22.53 -20.13 -9.17
C TYR A 184 22.20 -18.67 -9.52
N ASN A 185 22.44 -18.28 -10.78
CA ASN A 185 22.01 -16.98 -11.33
C ASN A 185 20.65 -17.11 -12.03
N HIS A 186 19.67 -17.70 -11.37
CA HIS A 186 18.29 -17.67 -11.88
C HIS A 186 17.61 -16.42 -11.33
N TYR A 187 17.06 -15.62 -12.25
CA TYR A 187 16.37 -14.32 -12.11
C TYR A 187 15.51 -14.17 -10.85
N SER A 188 16.18 -14.01 -9.73
CA SER A 188 15.63 -13.74 -8.42
C SER A 188 16.13 -12.37 -8.04
N HIS A 189 15.23 -11.53 -7.54
CA HIS A 189 15.47 -10.13 -7.19
C HIS A 189 16.81 -9.95 -6.45
N GLY A 190 17.84 -9.60 -7.23
CA GLY A 190 19.24 -9.89 -6.93
C GLY A 190 19.87 -8.92 -5.94
N LEU A 191 19.43 -8.99 -4.68
CA LEU A 191 20.05 -8.29 -3.57
C LEU A 191 20.11 -9.28 -2.39
N GLY A 192 21.25 -9.42 -1.72
CA GLY A 192 21.42 -10.44 -0.68
C GLY A 192 20.67 -10.09 0.62
N ASP A 193 19.84 -11.02 1.12
CA ASP A 193 19.57 -11.38 2.53
C ASP A 193 18.33 -12.32 2.60
N THR A 194 18.32 -13.28 3.54
CA THR A 194 17.24 -14.26 3.78
C THR A 194 15.97 -13.62 4.32
N ARG A 195 14.81 -13.85 3.68
CA ARG A 195 13.46 -13.26 3.95
C ARG A 195 13.44 -11.73 3.85
N CYS A 196 12.69 -11.19 2.89
CA CYS A 196 12.53 -9.74 2.77
C CYS A 196 11.08 -9.36 2.48
N ILE A 197 10.60 -8.35 3.20
CA ILE A 197 9.56 -7.47 2.68
C ILE A 197 10.23 -6.52 1.70
N THR A 198 9.70 -6.47 0.48
CA THR A 198 9.98 -5.44 -0.51
C THR A 198 8.79 -4.51 -0.62
N ALA A 199 9.05 -3.23 -0.80
CA ALA A 199 8.05 -2.25 -1.13
C ALA A 199 8.65 -1.30 -2.16
N GLY A 200 7.85 -0.83 -3.09
CA GLY A 200 8.41 -0.25 -4.28
C GLY A 200 7.42 0.18 -5.33
N MET A 201 7.99 0.55 -6.47
CA MET A 201 7.24 0.99 -7.62
C MET A 201 7.93 0.49 -8.88
N TYR A 202 7.13 0.12 -9.86
CA TYR A 202 7.57 -0.18 -11.20
C TYR A 202 6.95 0.83 -12.15
N TYR A 203 7.78 1.44 -12.99
CA TYR A 203 7.33 2.43 -13.96
C TYR A 203 8.14 2.35 -15.25
N ASN A 204 7.52 2.74 -16.36
CA ASN A 204 8.15 2.78 -17.67
C ASN A 204 9.01 4.05 -17.80
N THR A 205 10.30 3.91 -18.09
CA THR A 205 11.20 5.08 -18.20
C THR A 205 11.17 5.79 -19.56
N ASN A 206 10.53 5.21 -20.59
CA ASN A 206 10.69 5.68 -21.98
C ASN A 206 9.38 5.97 -22.74
N GLY A 207 8.20 5.91 -22.11
CA GLY A 207 6.92 6.29 -22.73
C GLY A 207 6.59 5.60 -24.06
N SER A 208 7.24 4.48 -24.41
CA SER A 208 7.01 3.80 -25.70
C SER A 208 7.24 2.29 -25.61
N TYR A 209 6.32 1.55 -26.23
CA TYR A 209 6.28 0.09 -26.40
C TYR A 209 7.30 -0.36 -27.46
N ASN A 210 8.58 -0.12 -27.24
CA ASN A 210 9.61 -0.91 -27.90
C ASN A 210 10.09 -1.94 -26.88
N ASN A 211 10.41 -3.15 -27.33
CA ASN A 211 10.83 -4.33 -26.54
C ASN A 211 12.08 -4.11 -25.64
N ASN A 212 12.50 -2.86 -25.43
CA ASN A 212 13.55 -2.33 -24.58
C ASN A 212 13.03 -1.31 -23.55
N SER A 213 11.73 -1.29 -23.20
CA SER A 213 11.25 -0.48 -22.08
C SER A 213 11.89 -1.01 -20.80
N SER A 214 12.89 -0.28 -20.30
CA SER A 214 13.43 -0.52 -18.97
C SER A 214 12.34 -0.19 -17.96
N ILE A 215 11.82 -1.21 -17.30
CA ILE A 215 11.04 -1.02 -16.08
C ILE A 215 12.06 -0.58 -15.03
N ALA A 216 12.00 0.69 -14.63
CA ALA A 216 12.75 1.14 -13.48
C ALA A 216 12.02 0.69 -12.22
N ARG A 217 12.81 0.32 -11.22
CA ARG A 217 12.30 -0.20 -9.96
C ARG A 217 13.00 0.47 -8.80
N ILE A 218 12.20 0.99 -7.88
CA ILE A 218 12.67 1.33 -6.53
C ILE A 218 12.20 0.22 -5.62
N LEU A 219 13.12 -0.50 -4.99
CA LEU A 219 12.76 -1.40 -3.89
C LEU A 219 13.51 -1.00 -2.64
N THR A 220 12.77 -0.89 -1.56
CA THR A 220 13.34 -0.86 -0.21
C THR A 220 13.06 -2.17 0.47
N ARG A 221 14.07 -2.65 1.21
CA ARG A 221 13.97 -3.84 2.03
C ARG A 221 13.80 -3.45 3.48
N VAL A 222 12.81 -4.05 4.13
CA VAL A 222 12.78 -4.06 5.59
C VAL A 222 13.66 -5.23 6.05
N SER A 223 14.85 -4.91 6.56
CA SER A 223 15.74 -5.90 7.18
C SER A 223 15.03 -6.62 8.32
N ASN A 224 15.39 -7.87 8.63
CA ASN A 224 14.78 -8.74 9.65
C ASN A 224 14.77 -8.18 11.11
N ASN A 225 15.16 -6.92 11.33
CA ASN A 225 15.20 -6.27 12.62
C ASN A 225 13.80 -5.86 13.12
N LYS A 226 12.86 -6.82 13.21
CA LYS A 226 11.51 -6.71 13.77
C LYS A 226 10.61 -5.68 13.08
N PRO A 227 9.31 -5.96 12.91
CA PRO A 227 8.47 -6.99 13.52
C PRO A 227 8.54 -8.38 12.83
N SER A 228 7.91 -9.39 13.45
CA SER A 228 7.73 -10.72 12.83
C SER A 228 6.53 -10.71 11.89
N MET A 229 6.70 -11.16 10.65
CA MET A 229 5.66 -11.11 9.61
C MET A 229 4.51 -12.11 9.83
N ASN A 230 4.73 -13.14 10.65
CA ASN A 230 3.67 -14.08 11.06
C ASN A 230 2.81 -13.56 12.24
N GLN A 231 3.06 -12.34 12.71
CA GLN A 231 2.21 -11.63 13.65
C GLN A 231 1.36 -10.60 12.90
N TRP A 232 0.37 -10.01 13.58
CA TRP A 232 -0.40 -8.91 13.02
C TRP A 232 0.52 -7.71 12.81
N ASN A 233 0.57 -7.22 11.57
CA ASN A 233 1.25 -5.97 11.21
C ASN A 233 0.32 -5.12 10.35
N THR A 234 0.51 -3.81 10.40
CA THR A 234 -0.10 -2.90 9.41
C THR A 234 0.95 -2.50 8.37
N PHE A 235 0.56 -2.56 7.10
CA PHE A 235 1.33 -2.04 5.99
C PHE A 235 0.54 -0.91 5.36
N GLY A 236 1.15 0.27 5.26
CA GLY A 236 0.50 1.46 4.74
C GLY A 236 1.29 2.08 3.60
N CYS A 237 0.61 2.78 2.70
CA CYS A 237 1.21 3.57 1.64
C CYS A 237 0.44 4.85 1.43
N LEU A 238 1.13 5.98 1.54
CA LEU A 238 0.63 7.29 1.15
C LEU A 238 1.14 7.60 -0.26
N TRP A 239 0.25 7.57 -1.25
CA TRP A 239 0.55 7.96 -2.61
C TRP A 239 0.00 9.36 -2.87
N MET A 240 0.85 10.27 -3.31
CA MET A 240 0.54 11.68 -3.60
C MET A 240 1.11 12.05 -4.97
N PRO A 241 0.73 13.19 -5.56
CA PRO A 241 1.21 13.56 -6.89
C PRO A 241 2.73 13.61 -7.04
N ASP A 242 3.46 13.93 -5.97
CA ASP A 242 4.90 14.17 -5.99
C ASP A 242 5.69 13.29 -5.02
N LYS A 243 5.02 12.42 -4.26
CA LYS A 243 5.66 11.52 -3.32
C LYS A 243 4.88 10.24 -3.07
N VAL A 244 5.62 9.19 -2.72
CA VAL A 244 5.08 7.94 -2.18
C VAL A 244 5.81 7.62 -0.89
N ILE A 245 5.09 7.31 0.17
CA ILE A 245 5.65 7.00 1.49
C ILE A 245 5.06 5.68 1.99
N TRP A 246 5.91 4.74 2.42
CA TRP A 246 5.49 3.45 2.93
C TRP A 246 5.70 3.34 4.43
N TYR A 247 4.75 2.68 5.09
CA TYR A 247 4.66 2.53 6.52
C TYR A 247 4.56 1.06 6.91
N LEU A 248 5.24 0.70 8.01
CA LEU A 248 5.10 -0.58 8.68
C LEU A 248 4.79 -0.31 10.14
N ASN A 249 3.63 -0.76 10.62
CA ASN A 249 3.12 -0.47 11.96
C ASN A 249 3.10 1.05 12.25
N GLY A 250 2.74 1.84 11.24
CA GLY A 250 2.68 3.30 11.28
C GLY A 250 4.04 4.02 11.27
N GLU A 251 5.16 3.30 11.23
CA GLU A 251 6.49 3.90 11.07
C GLU A 251 6.88 3.97 9.59
N GLU A 252 7.33 5.14 9.12
CA GLU A 252 7.89 5.29 7.77
C GLU A 252 9.18 4.45 7.65
N PHE A 253 9.19 3.54 6.67
CA PHE A 253 10.38 2.73 6.34
C PHE A 253 10.90 2.98 4.92
N ASN A 254 10.12 3.62 4.06
CA ASN A 254 10.54 4.00 2.72
C ASN A 254 9.81 5.28 2.26
N SER A 255 10.47 6.08 1.43
CA SER A 255 9.84 7.20 0.74
C SER A 255 10.52 7.52 -0.58
N TYR A 256 9.75 8.08 -1.50
CA TYR A 256 10.17 8.41 -2.85
C TYR A 256 9.52 9.72 -3.31
N TYR A 257 10.27 10.58 -4.03
CA TYR A 257 9.88 11.98 -4.29
C TYR A 257 10.12 12.43 -5.74
N VAL A 258 10.40 11.51 -6.66
CA VAL A 258 10.62 11.87 -8.07
C VAL A 258 9.28 11.79 -8.80
N ARG A 259 8.59 12.93 -8.91
CA ARG A 259 7.27 13.07 -9.53
C ARG A 259 7.12 12.31 -10.85
N ASP A 260 8.04 12.49 -11.79
CA ASP A 260 7.93 11.90 -13.15
C ASP A 260 8.00 10.36 -13.17
N SER A 261 8.40 9.75 -12.06
CA SER A 261 8.45 8.30 -11.86
C SER A 261 7.25 7.76 -11.08
N ILE A 262 6.36 8.64 -10.60
CA ILE A 262 5.19 8.29 -9.80
C ILE A 262 3.98 8.15 -10.71
N PRO A 263 3.12 7.13 -10.51
CA PRO A 263 1.88 7.02 -11.25
C PRO A 263 0.97 8.24 -11.09
N HIS A 264 0.38 8.67 -12.20
CA HIS A 264 -0.52 9.83 -12.26
C HIS A 264 -1.92 9.49 -12.82
N HIS A 265 -2.27 8.21 -12.85
CA HIS A 265 -3.57 7.73 -13.31
C HIS A 265 -4.16 6.74 -12.31
N PRO A 266 -5.49 6.53 -12.29
CA PRO A 266 -6.12 5.65 -11.31
C PRO A 266 -5.56 4.22 -11.36
N LEU A 267 -5.45 3.53 -10.22
CA LEU A 267 -4.99 2.14 -10.13
C LEU A 267 -6.07 1.24 -9.50
N TYR A 268 -5.97 -0.08 -9.72
CA TYR A 268 -6.70 -1.08 -8.93
C TYR A 268 -5.96 -1.33 -7.62
N LEU A 269 -6.70 -1.66 -6.55
CA LEU A 269 -6.13 -2.11 -5.29
C LEU A 269 -6.22 -3.64 -5.19
N MET A 270 -5.13 -4.30 -4.84
CA MET A 270 -4.98 -5.75 -4.98
C MET A 270 -4.32 -6.37 -3.74
N ALA A 271 -4.80 -7.54 -3.35
CA ALA A 271 -4.14 -8.40 -2.36
C ALA A 271 -4.17 -9.85 -2.82
N ASN A 272 -3.06 -10.57 -2.67
CA ASN A 272 -2.97 -11.97 -3.05
C ASN A 272 -1.99 -12.73 -2.18
N TYR A 273 -2.12 -14.06 -2.22
CA TYR A 273 -1.10 -14.95 -1.72
C TYR A 273 -0.51 -15.77 -2.88
N ALA A 274 0.53 -15.27 -3.54
CA ALA A 274 1.23 -16.04 -4.57
C ALA A 274 2.19 -17.07 -3.96
N ILE A 275 2.58 -18.04 -4.78
CA ILE A 275 3.60 -19.06 -4.47
C ILE A 275 4.74 -18.94 -5.49
N ASP A 276 5.89 -18.42 -5.06
CA ASP A 276 7.07 -18.21 -5.93
C ASP A 276 7.87 -19.50 -6.14
N ASN A 277 8.69 -19.51 -7.20
CA ASN A 277 9.63 -20.55 -7.63
C ASN A 277 10.47 -21.18 -6.52
N PHE A 278 10.74 -20.43 -5.46
CA PHE A 278 11.50 -20.97 -4.32
C PHE A 278 10.79 -22.11 -3.61
N ILE A 279 9.48 -22.28 -3.78
CA ILE A 279 8.80 -23.48 -3.31
C ILE A 279 9.49 -24.70 -3.92
N MET A 280 9.63 -24.75 -5.26
CA MET A 280 10.20 -25.84 -6.10
C MET A 280 11.70 -26.09 -5.94
N THR A 281 12.40 -25.29 -5.13
CA THR A 281 13.84 -25.46 -4.93
C THR A 281 14.14 -26.53 -3.89
N ILE A 282 14.48 -27.73 -4.38
CA ILE A 282 14.84 -28.91 -3.58
C ILE A 282 15.92 -28.54 -2.54
N ASP A 283 15.66 -28.83 -1.26
CA ASP A 283 16.69 -28.82 -0.22
C ASP A 283 17.77 -29.86 -0.56
N GLU A 284 19.01 -29.67 -0.10
CA GLU A 284 20.12 -30.62 -0.33
C GLU A 284 19.79 -32.07 0.08
N ASN A 285 18.81 -32.23 0.97
CA ASN A 285 18.30 -33.52 1.44
C ASN A 285 17.17 -34.13 0.60
N HIS A 286 16.73 -33.50 -0.50
CA HIS A 286 15.59 -33.95 -1.31
C HIS A 286 14.30 -34.14 -0.50
N ASP A 287 14.11 -33.32 0.54
CA ASP A 287 12.89 -33.36 1.35
C ASP A 287 11.73 -32.71 0.59
N THR A 288 10.76 -33.52 0.18
CA THR A 288 9.55 -33.08 -0.51
C THR A 288 8.40 -32.73 0.44
N THR A 289 8.56 -32.90 1.75
CA THR A 289 7.51 -32.55 2.72
C THR A 289 7.26 -31.05 2.80
N PHE A 290 8.21 -30.23 2.34
CA PHE A 290 8.08 -28.78 2.25
C PHE A 290 7.08 -28.32 1.16
N TYR A 291 6.64 -29.20 0.25
CA TYR A 291 5.70 -28.83 -0.81
C TYR A 291 4.23 -28.92 -0.40
N ILE A 292 3.93 -29.63 0.69
CA ILE A 292 2.59 -30.17 0.97
C ILE A 292 2.08 -29.61 2.29
N TYR A 293 1.53 -28.40 2.26
CA TYR A 293 0.73 -27.88 3.36
C TYR A 293 -0.24 -26.82 2.86
N ASN A 294 -1.27 -26.59 3.67
CA ASN A 294 -2.20 -25.49 3.52
C ASN A 294 -1.68 -24.34 4.39
N ASP A 295 -1.61 -23.14 3.83
CA ASP A 295 -1.20 -21.94 4.57
C ASP A 295 -2.10 -20.76 4.22
N ILE A 296 -2.11 -19.76 5.09
CA ILE A 296 -3.11 -18.70 5.06
C ILE A 296 -2.45 -17.35 5.30
N MET A 297 -2.71 -16.41 4.39
CA MET A 297 -2.60 -14.99 4.68
C MET A 297 -3.91 -14.53 5.32
N TYR A 298 -3.81 -14.07 6.56
CA TYR A 298 -4.95 -13.55 7.31
C TYR A 298 -5.01 -12.04 7.13
N ILE A 299 -6.18 -11.50 6.79
CA ILE A 299 -6.42 -10.07 6.57
C ILE A 299 -7.55 -9.63 7.49
N ASP A 300 -7.22 -8.81 8.48
CA ASP A 300 -8.17 -8.26 9.45
C ASP A 300 -8.99 -7.12 8.83
N TYR A 301 -8.32 -6.22 8.13
CA TYR A 301 -8.98 -5.15 7.39
C TYR A 301 -8.16 -4.69 6.20
N ILE A 302 -8.85 -4.09 5.23
CA ILE A 302 -8.25 -3.23 4.21
C ILE A 302 -8.99 -1.89 4.24
N LYS A 303 -8.22 -0.80 4.22
CA LYS A 303 -8.75 0.56 4.21
C LYS A 303 -8.03 1.41 3.17
N ALA A 304 -8.77 2.34 2.60
CA ALA A 304 -8.25 3.36 1.70
C ALA A 304 -8.92 4.69 2.03
N TYR A 305 -8.15 5.76 1.96
CA TYR A 305 -8.58 7.09 2.38
C TYR A 305 -8.14 8.14 1.36
N GLU A 306 -9.09 8.94 0.89
CA GLU A 306 -8.81 10.06 0.01
C GLU A 306 -8.56 11.33 0.84
N PRO A 307 -7.58 12.16 0.46
CA PRO A 307 -7.39 13.45 1.11
C PRO A 307 -8.55 14.41 0.79
N ILE A 308 -8.96 15.18 1.79
CA ILE A 308 -9.91 16.28 1.61
C ILE A 308 -9.17 17.45 0.96
N TRP A 309 -9.33 17.61 -0.35
CA TRP A 309 -8.70 18.68 -1.11
C TRP A 309 -9.40 20.02 -0.86
N ASP A 310 -8.67 21.01 -0.31
CA ASP A 310 -9.16 22.37 -0.12
C ASP A 310 -8.12 23.41 -0.60
N CYS A 311 -7.59 23.14 -1.79
CA CYS A 311 -6.41 23.75 -2.37
C CYS A 311 -6.54 25.23 -2.73
N ASP A 312 -7.75 25.78 -2.70
CA ASP A 312 -8.02 27.18 -3.05
C ASP A 312 -7.98 28.10 -1.82
N ASN A 313 -8.13 27.55 -0.61
CA ASN A 313 -8.28 28.32 0.61
C ASN A 313 -6.95 28.60 1.30
N CYS A 314 -6.71 29.87 1.64
CA CYS A 314 -5.65 30.29 2.55
C CYS A 314 -6.24 30.51 3.95
N VAL A 315 -5.73 29.81 4.95
CA VAL A 315 -6.26 29.88 6.32
C VAL A 315 -5.32 30.69 7.21
N PHE A 316 -5.89 31.62 7.99
CA PHE A 316 -5.18 32.39 9.01
C PHE A 316 -5.73 32.03 10.39
N ILE A 317 -4.84 31.53 11.26
CA ILE A 317 -5.14 31.18 12.65
C ILE A 317 -4.47 32.24 13.54
N GLU A 318 -5.27 33.13 14.08
CA GLU A 318 -4.84 34.28 14.88
C GLU A 318 -5.12 34.11 16.39
N ASN A 319 -6.02 33.19 16.76
CA ASN A 319 -6.40 32.93 18.14
C ASN A 319 -6.72 31.44 18.41
N GLN A 320 -6.81 31.06 19.69
CA GLN A 320 -7.02 29.68 20.11
C GLN A 320 -8.34 29.10 19.58
N TYR A 321 -9.40 29.92 19.51
CA TYR A 321 -10.70 29.46 18.99
C TYR A 321 -10.60 29.01 17.53
N GLN A 322 -9.85 29.73 16.69
CA GLN A 322 -9.60 29.33 15.30
C GLN A 322 -8.72 28.07 15.20
N LEU A 323 -7.76 27.88 16.10
CA LEU A 323 -6.93 26.66 16.15
C LEU A 323 -7.75 25.43 16.57
N ASP A 324 -8.60 25.59 17.57
CA ASP A 324 -9.46 24.54 18.10
C ASP A 324 -10.48 24.09 17.06
N ASN A 325 -11.05 25.05 16.31
CA ASN A 325 -12.06 24.83 15.27
C ASN A 325 -11.47 24.85 13.85
N TYR A 326 -10.18 24.56 13.69
CA TYR A 326 -9.55 24.44 12.38
C TYR A 326 -10.30 23.42 11.52
N GLU A 327 -10.83 23.87 10.39
CA GLU A 327 -11.47 23.01 9.39
C GLU A 327 -10.40 22.21 8.65
N HIS A 328 -10.53 20.89 8.68
CA HIS A 328 -9.57 19.97 8.09
C HIS A 328 -9.59 20.00 6.55
N GLY A 329 -8.57 19.39 5.96
CA GLY A 329 -8.29 19.37 4.54
C GLY A 329 -6.95 20.02 4.19
N ILE A 330 -6.46 19.68 3.00
CA ILE A 330 -5.21 20.20 2.44
C ILE A 330 -5.50 21.60 1.90
N LYS A 331 -5.17 22.63 2.70
CA LYS A 331 -5.36 24.04 2.32
C LYS A 331 -4.33 24.48 1.29
N ARG A 332 -4.53 25.63 0.62
CA ARG A 332 -3.44 26.23 -0.19
C ARG A 332 -2.25 26.59 0.70
N SER A 333 -2.54 27.32 1.77
CA SER A 333 -1.56 27.69 2.79
C SER A 333 -2.24 27.89 4.14
N VAL A 334 -1.47 27.68 5.21
CA VAL A 334 -1.93 27.95 6.59
C VAL A 334 -0.92 28.86 7.27
N THR A 335 -1.38 30.00 7.79
CA THR A 335 -0.57 30.91 8.59
C THR A 335 -1.11 30.93 10.01
N ILE A 336 -0.29 30.51 10.97
CA ILE A 336 -0.55 30.61 12.39
C ILE A 336 0.22 31.82 12.88
N SER A 337 -0.46 32.93 13.12
CA SER A 337 0.18 34.18 13.54
C SER A 337 -0.55 34.78 14.72
N ASN A 338 0.05 34.71 15.90
CA ASN A 338 -0.53 35.27 17.10
C ASN A 338 0.20 36.57 17.48
N ASN A 339 -0.51 37.69 17.38
CA ASN A 339 0.00 39.00 17.79
C ASN A 339 -0.06 39.22 19.31
N ASP A 340 -0.69 38.31 20.07
CA ASP A 340 -0.77 38.38 21.52
C ASP A 340 0.47 37.82 22.21
N SER A 341 0.68 38.25 23.46
CA SER A 341 1.76 37.73 24.32
C SER A 341 1.50 36.32 24.86
N ILE A 342 0.28 35.79 24.69
CA ILE A 342 -0.15 34.48 25.17
C ILE A 342 0.02 33.49 24.01
N PRO A 343 0.76 32.38 24.16
CA PRO A 343 0.94 31.43 23.07
C PRO A 343 -0.34 30.69 22.73
N LEU A 344 -0.51 30.40 21.44
CA LEU A 344 -1.45 29.37 20.99
C LEU A 344 -0.94 28.01 21.47
N LEU A 345 -1.85 27.16 21.91
CA LEU A 345 -1.53 25.90 22.59
C LEU A 345 -2.17 24.72 21.83
N ILE A 346 -1.39 23.68 21.59
CA ILE A 346 -1.92 22.33 21.36
C ILE A 346 -1.78 21.57 22.68
N ASP A 347 -2.90 21.18 23.29
CA ASP A 347 -2.89 20.57 24.62
C ASP A 347 -2.47 19.08 24.56
N ALA A 348 -2.08 18.52 25.70
CA ALA A 348 -1.47 17.19 25.80
C ALA A 348 -2.38 16.04 25.33
N SER A 349 -3.71 16.25 25.28
CA SER A 349 -4.68 15.28 24.75
C SER A 349 -5.03 15.50 23.30
N ASP A 350 -4.59 16.60 22.69
CA ASP A 350 -5.03 16.98 21.36
C ASP A 350 -4.29 16.18 20.29
N LYS A 351 -5.06 15.75 19.29
CA LYS A 351 -4.56 15.31 17.99
C LYS A 351 -4.89 16.41 17.00
N LYS A 352 -3.88 17.05 16.42
CA LYS A 352 -4.07 18.13 15.45
C LYS A 352 -3.13 17.92 14.27
N SER A 353 -3.71 17.82 13.08
CA SER A 353 -2.99 17.65 11.82
C SER A 353 -3.34 18.83 10.92
N ILE A 354 -2.33 19.62 10.54
CA ILE A 354 -2.46 20.77 9.66
C ILE A 354 -1.78 20.41 8.34
N MET A 355 -2.54 20.51 7.24
CA MET A 355 -2.04 20.21 5.91
C MET A 355 -2.19 21.39 4.98
N ALA A 356 -1.16 21.62 4.17
CA ALA A 356 -1.18 22.64 3.14
C ALA A 356 -0.46 22.18 1.88
N SER A 357 -0.72 22.80 0.74
CA SER A 357 -0.05 22.50 -0.51
C SER A 357 1.19 23.34 -0.77
N GLU A 358 1.20 24.60 -0.35
CA GLU A 358 2.34 25.49 -0.55
C GLU A 358 3.21 25.60 0.69
N TYR A 359 2.62 26.02 1.82
CA TYR A 359 3.34 26.22 3.07
C TYR A 359 2.42 26.25 4.29
N VAL A 360 3.01 25.93 5.43
CA VAL A 360 2.49 26.28 6.76
C VAL A 360 3.50 27.22 7.42
N LEU A 361 3.05 28.41 7.79
CA LEU A 361 3.87 29.44 8.41
C LEU A 361 3.42 29.62 9.86
N ILE A 362 4.35 29.54 10.81
CA ILE A 362 4.09 29.82 12.23
C ILE A 362 4.91 31.03 12.65
N GLU A 363 4.21 32.12 12.99
CA GLU A 363 4.77 33.38 13.45
C GLU A 363 4.27 33.72 14.85
N GLY A 364 5.19 34.04 15.76
CA GLY A 364 4.85 34.35 17.15
C GLY A 364 4.79 33.13 18.08
N PRO A 365 4.28 33.31 19.30
CA PRO A 365 4.33 32.26 20.32
C PRO A 365 3.33 31.13 20.03
N PHE A 366 3.85 29.91 19.81
CA PHE A 366 3.09 28.67 19.60
C PHE A 366 3.71 27.55 20.43
N HIS A 367 2.90 26.81 21.20
CA HIS A 367 3.37 25.79 22.12
C HIS A 367 2.59 24.48 21.94
N VAL A 368 3.33 23.40 21.72
CA VAL A 368 2.80 22.03 21.70
C VAL A 368 3.18 21.36 23.01
N ASN A 369 2.19 21.01 23.83
CA ASN A 369 2.44 20.36 25.11
C ASN A 369 3.06 18.98 24.92
N SER A 370 3.87 18.55 25.88
CA SER A 370 4.39 17.18 25.88
C SER A 370 3.23 16.20 25.94
N ARG A 371 3.20 15.22 25.01
CA ARG A 371 2.14 14.21 24.76
C ARG A 371 1.06 14.58 23.75
N ALA A 372 0.98 15.85 23.32
CA ALA A 372 0.16 16.20 22.18
C ALA A 372 0.63 15.45 20.92
N ASN A 373 -0.31 15.12 20.03
CA ASN A 373 0.02 14.65 18.69
C ASN A 373 -0.24 15.81 17.72
N PHE A 374 0.84 16.44 17.26
CA PHE A 374 0.78 17.55 16.32
C PHE A 374 1.58 17.23 15.08
N SER A 375 0.93 17.26 13.91
CA SER A 375 1.55 17.06 12.61
C SER A 375 1.32 18.27 11.72
N ILE A 376 2.36 18.61 10.95
CA ILE A 376 2.28 19.55 9.83
C ILE A 376 2.78 18.80 8.61
N MET A 377 2.01 18.81 7.53
CA MET A 377 2.40 18.15 6.30
C MET A 377 2.17 19.04 5.09
N ILE A 378 3.13 18.99 4.15
CA ILE A 378 2.99 19.63 2.84
C ILE A 378 2.67 18.57 1.80
N HIS A 379 1.56 18.76 1.09
CA HIS A 379 1.03 17.87 0.08
C HIS A 379 0.62 18.67 -1.15
N ASN A 380 1.34 18.51 -2.25
CA ASN A 380 0.97 19.17 -3.50
C ASN A 380 -0.44 18.74 -3.92
N CYS A 381 -1.23 19.73 -4.33
CA CYS A 381 -2.55 19.50 -4.87
C CYS A 381 -2.48 18.74 -6.18
N SER A 382 -3.46 17.86 -6.42
CA SER A 382 -3.59 17.22 -7.72
C SER A 382 -3.87 18.28 -8.79
N GLU A 383 -3.17 18.21 -9.93
CA GLU A 383 -3.36 19.14 -11.05
C GLU A 383 -4.80 19.08 -11.61
N ASN A 384 -5.50 17.96 -11.38
CA ASN A 384 -6.88 17.74 -11.79
C ASN A 384 -7.91 18.57 -10.98
N ASN A 385 -7.58 19.03 -9.77
CA ASN A 385 -8.47 19.88 -8.98
C ASN A 385 -8.37 21.37 -9.30
N ILE A 386 -7.32 21.80 -10.02
CA ILE A 386 -7.12 23.20 -10.42
C ILE A 386 -7.99 23.58 -11.64
N GLN A 387 -8.57 22.60 -12.35
CA GLN A 387 -9.37 22.85 -13.56
C GLN A 387 -10.88 22.98 -13.35
N SER A 388 -11.42 22.84 -12.13
CA SER A 388 -12.88 22.92 -11.92
C SER A 388 -13.42 24.34 -11.66
N SER A 389 -12.57 25.37 -11.55
CA SER A 389 -12.98 26.75 -11.24
C SER A 389 -12.92 27.74 -12.42
N THR A 390 -12.77 27.27 -13.66
CA THR A 390 -12.91 28.14 -14.85
C THR A 390 -13.69 27.48 -15.99
N ASN A 391 -15.00 27.75 -16.03
CA ASN A 391 -15.74 28.12 -17.25
C ASN A 391 -17.11 28.72 -16.89
#